data_AF-A0A1D1YC90-F1
#
_entry.id   AF-A0A1D1YC90-F1
#
_cell.length_a   1.000
_cell.length_b   1.000
_cell.length_c   1.000
_cell.angle_alpha   90.00
_cell.angle_beta   90.00
_cell.angle_gamma   90.00
#
_symmetry.space_group_name_H-M   'P 1'
#
loop_
_entity.id
_entity.type
_entity.pdbx_description
1 polymer ?
#
loop_
_entity_poly.entity_id
_entity_poly.type
_entity_poly.pdbx_seq_one_letter_code
_entity_poly.pdbx_strand_id
1 'polypeptide(L)'
;MRCQMTYNYFLRMGTFLSQDTSSSKNGNNNFHWNSSMSKYMQKCLVEQATNGMKVDKSFKRPAFVATSRAVSEKFKVVCSDSNVENHLRTLKTKYTAIKRLKSMSGVGWDNDTKMITMDEDTFNEYINVHPKDEPYINKLIEMYEELVPAAVEQH
;
A
#
# COMPACT_ATOMS: atom_id res chain seq x y z
N MET A 1 6.20 24.34 20.74
CA MET A 1 5.21 23.42 21.35
C MET A 1 4.57 22.61 20.23
N ARG A 2 4.52 21.29 20.40
CA ARG A 2 4.21 20.27 19.40
C ARG A 2 2.77 20.42 18.89
N CYS A 3 2.59 20.66 17.59
CA CYS A 3 1.26 20.68 16.96
C CYS A 3 0.87 19.26 16.53
N GLN A 4 -0.02 18.63 17.29
CA GLN A 4 -0.59 17.29 17.08
C GLN A 4 -1.70 17.23 16.02
N MET A 5 -1.65 18.07 14.97
CA MET A 5 -2.79 18.22 14.04
C MET A 5 -2.46 17.78 12.60
N THR A 6 -2.20 16.49 12.37
CA THR A 6 -2.43 15.86 11.04
C THR A 6 -2.98 14.44 11.12
N TYR A 7 -3.28 13.93 12.31
CA TYR A 7 -3.71 12.56 12.51
C TYR A 7 -5.22 12.37 12.33
N ASN A 8 -5.80 12.87 11.22
CA ASN A 8 -7.20 12.58 10.85
C ASN A 8 -7.58 12.83 9.38
N TYR A 9 -6.65 13.20 8.49
CA TYR A 9 -7.01 13.57 7.11
C TYR A 9 -7.00 12.43 6.07
N PHE A 10 -6.67 11.18 6.45
CA PHE A 10 -6.55 10.07 5.48
C PHE A 10 -7.46 8.87 5.74
N LEU A 11 -8.40 8.95 6.70
CA LEU A 11 -9.36 7.88 7.00
C LEU A 11 -10.84 8.28 6.86
N ARG A 12 -11.13 9.39 6.16
CA ARG A 12 -12.52 9.80 5.90
C ARG A 12 -12.70 10.40 4.50
N MET A 13 -12.56 9.55 3.48
CA MET A 13 -13.30 9.71 2.22
C MET A 13 -13.74 8.33 1.74
N GLY A 14 -14.73 7.78 2.46
CA GLY A 14 -15.72 6.94 1.81
C GLY A 14 -16.53 7.81 0.85
N THR A 15 -16.73 7.30 -0.37
CA THR A 15 -17.63 7.80 -1.42
C THR A 15 -17.51 9.29 -1.77
N PHE A 16 -16.68 9.58 -2.78
CA PHE A 16 -17.07 10.58 -3.77
C PHE A 16 -16.97 9.96 -5.15
N LEU A 17 -18.13 9.75 -5.77
CA LEU A 17 -18.32 9.27 -7.12
C LEU A 17 -17.78 10.31 -8.10
N SER A 18 -17.04 9.86 -9.10
CA SER A 18 -17.05 10.47 -10.43
C SER A 18 -17.10 9.32 -11.43
N GLN A 19 -18.33 8.98 -11.82
CA GLN A 19 -18.64 8.33 -13.11
C GLN A 19 -18.28 9.36 -14.19
N ASP A 20 -17.64 9.00 -15.31
CA ASP A 20 -18.11 8.10 -16.37
C ASP A 20 -16.93 7.25 -16.92
N THR A 21 -17.06 6.11 -17.62
CA THR A 21 -18.11 5.55 -18.50
C THR A 21 -18.20 4.02 -18.38
N SER A 22 -19.42 3.48 -18.50
CA SER A 22 -19.85 2.10 -18.77
C SER A 22 -18.81 1.02 -19.15
N SER A 23 -18.74 -0.10 -18.39
CA SER A 23 -19.41 -1.37 -18.76
C SER A 23 -19.04 -2.53 -17.81
N SER A 24 -20.08 -3.25 -17.40
CA SER A 24 -20.13 -4.59 -16.77
C SER A 24 -19.61 -4.79 -15.33
N LYS A 25 -20.55 -4.70 -14.38
CA LYS A 25 -20.49 -5.46 -13.12
C LYS A 25 -20.59 -6.95 -13.46
N ASN A 26 -19.47 -7.66 -13.43
CA ASN A 26 -19.47 -9.12 -13.45
C ASN A 26 -18.42 -9.64 -12.45
N GLY A 27 -18.92 -10.25 -11.37
CA GLY A 27 -18.19 -11.11 -10.45
C GLY A 27 -17.15 -10.41 -9.58
N ASN A 28 -17.22 -10.64 -8.28
CA ASN A 28 -16.05 -10.55 -7.39
C ASN A 28 -15.00 -11.59 -7.85
N ASN A 29 -14.35 -11.35 -8.98
CA ASN A 29 -13.06 -11.95 -9.26
C ASN A 29 -12.09 -11.18 -8.38
N ASN A 30 -11.91 -11.65 -7.14
CA ASN A 30 -10.90 -11.11 -6.22
C ASN A 30 -9.54 -11.29 -6.88
N PHE A 31 -9.10 -10.28 -7.63
CA PHE A 31 -7.81 -10.27 -8.28
C PHE A 31 -6.74 -10.45 -7.21
N HIS A 32 -6.06 -11.60 -7.26
CA HIS A 32 -5.10 -11.97 -6.25
C HIS A 32 -3.71 -11.50 -6.66
N TRP A 33 -3.15 -10.58 -5.89
CA TRP A 33 -1.79 -10.10 -6.10
C TRP A 33 -0.80 -11.10 -5.50
N ASN A 34 0.15 -11.56 -6.29
CA ASN A 34 1.34 -12.24 -5.78
C ASN A 34 2.52 -11.26 -5.65
N SER A 35 3.58 -11.71 -4.99
CA SER A 35 4.82 -10.94 -4.78
C SER A 35 5.43 -10.46 -6.11
N SER A 36 5.61 -11.35 -7.08
CA SER A 36 6.20 -11.02 -8.39
C SER A 36 5.40 -9.96 -9.17
N MET A 37 4.07 -10.04 -9.12
CA MET A 37 3.16 -9.06 -9.73
C MET A 37 3.23 -7.72 -9.03
N SER A 38 3.29 -7.72 -7.69
CA SER A 38 3.40 -6.51 -6.88
C SER A 38 4.71 -5.77 -7.15
N LYS A 39 5.84 -6.49 -7.22
CA LYS A 39 7.15 -5.93 -7.60
C LYS A 39 7.12 -5.33 -9.00
N TYR A 40 6.56 -6.06 -9.97
CA TYR A 40 6.49 -5.58 -11.35
C TYR A 40 5.59 -4.35 -11.51
N MET A 41 4.42 -4.35 -10.85
CA MET A 41 3.50 -3.22 -10.83
C MET A 41 4.17 -1.96 -10.25
N GLN A 42 4.94 -2.08 -9.18
CA GLN A 42 5.70 -0.97 -8.62
C GLN A 42 6.77 -0.44 -9.57
N LYS A 43 7.51 -1.34 -10.24
CA LYS A 43 8.49 -0.95 -11.25
C LYS A 43 7.83 -0.14 -12.38
N CYS A 44 6.71 -0.62 -12.91
CA CYS A 44 5.97 0.11 -13.95
C CYS A 44 5.52 1.49 -13.45
N LEU A 45 5.04 1.61 -12.20
CA LEU A 45 4.66 2.91 -11.63
C LEU A 45 5.85 3.87 -11.49
N VAL A 46 7.04 3.38 -11.16
CA VAL A 46 8.27 4.21 -11.12
C VAL A 46 8.64 4.71 -12.51
N GLU A 47 8.52 3.86 -13.53
CA GLU A 47 8.74 4.26 -14.93
C GLU A 47 7.71 5.33 -15.37
N GLN A 48 6.43 5.16 -15.01
CA GLN A 48 5.40 6.17 -15.27
C GLN A 48 5.69 7.49 -14.54
N ALA A 49 6.21 7.45 -13.31
CA ALA A 49 6.61 8.66 -12.59
C ALA A 49 7.75 9.40 -13.31
N THR A 50 8.74 8.66 -13.80
CA THR A 50 9.87 9.21 -14.58
C THR A 50 9.41 9.86 -15.87
N ASN A 51 8.34 9.33 -16.49
CA ASN A 51 7.74 9.87 -17.71
C ASN A 51 6.81 11.08 -17.45
N GLY A 52 6.83 11.69 -16.26
CA GLY A 52 6.03 12.88 -15.93
C GLY A 52 4.55 12.60 -15.66
N MET A 53 4.17 11.33 -15.46
CA MET A 53 2.79 10.93 -15.17
C MET A 53 2.45 10.98 -13.66
N LYS A 54 3.40 11.42 -12.84
CA LYS A 54 3.23 11.72 -11.41
C LYS A 54 3.06 13.23 -11.22
N VAL A 55 2.05 13.62 -10.46
CA VAL A 55 1.81 15.00 -10.00
C VAL A 55 1.89 14.99 -8.48
N ASP A 56 2.87 15.72 -7.92
CA ASP A 56 3.18 15.75 -6.49
C ASP A 56 3.28 14.33 -5.89
N LYS A 57 2.24 13.93 -5.12
CA LYS A 57 2.17 12.66 -4.38
C LYS A 57 1.23 11.63 -5.03
N SER A 58 0.66 11.94 -6.20
CA SER A 58 -0.35 11.14 -6.87
C SER A 58 0.01 10.83 -8.32
N PHE A 59 -0.51 9.71 -8.82
CA PHE A 59 -0.39 9.32 -10.21
C PHE A 59 -1.63 9.78 -10.99
N LYS A 60 -1.44 10.24 -12.22
CA LYS A 60 -2.56 10.49 -13.13
C LYS A 60 -3.18 9.15 -13.55
N ARG A 61 -4.48 9.14 -13.83
CA ARG A 61 -5.21 7.93 -14.29
C ARG A 61 -4.49 7.15 -15.41
N PRO A 62 -3.89 7.79 -16.45
CA PRO A 62 -3.23 7.03 -17.50
C PRO A 62 -2.02 6.22 -17.03
N ALA A 63 -1.37 6.58 -15.91
CA ALA A 63 -0.31 5.77 -15.32
C ALA A 63 -0.84 4.41 -14.81
N PHE A 64 -2.02 4.40 -14.20
CA PHE A 64 -2.68 3.17 -13.75
C PHE A 64 -3.14 2.30 -14.91
N VAL A 65 -3.67 2.92 -15.98
CA VAL A 65 -4.07 2.21 -17.21
C VAL A 65 -2.86 1.59 -17.92
N ALA A 66 -1.75 2.33 -18.04
CA ALA A 66 -0.53 1.80 -18.63
C ALA A 66 0.04 0.64 -17.81
N THR A 67 0.04 0.78 -16.48
CA THR A 67 0.53 -0.25 -15.55
C THR A 67 -0.35 -1.50 -15.59
N SER A 68 -1.68 -1.36 -15.60
CA SER A 68 -2.60 -2.51 -15.62
C SER A 68 -2.47 -3.31 -16.92
N ARG A 69 -2.27 -2.63 -18.07
CA ARG A 69 -1.95 -3.27 -19.35
C ARG A 69 -0.64 -4.04 -19.28
N ALA A 70 0.43 -3.42 -18.79
CA ALA A 70 1.73 -4.07 -18.67
C ALA A 70 1.69 -5.31 -17.76
N VAL A 71 0.98 -5.24 -16.63
CA VAL A 71 0.79 -6.38 -15.72
C VAL A 71 -0.02 -7.49 -16.39
N SER A 72 -1.13 -7.14 -17.05
CA SER A 72 -2.00 -8.09 -17.75
C SER A 72 -1.24 -8.83 -18.85
N GLU A 73 -0.44 -8.11 -19.63
CA GLU A 73 0.35 -8.67 -20.74
C GLU A 73 1.43 -9.63 -20.25
N LYS A 74 2.12 -9.29 -19.15
CA LYS A 74 3.22 -10.09 -18.60
C LYS A 74 2.75 -11.35 -17.89
N PHE A 75 1.72 -11.23 -17.04
CA PHE A 75 1.26 -12.33 -16.20
C PHE A 75 0.06 -13.08 -16.80
N LYS A 76 -0.43 -12.66 -17.98
CA LYS A 76 -1.59 -13.25 -18.66
C LYS A 76 -2.85 -13.28 -17.78
N VAL A 77 -3.04 -12.22 -17.00
CA VAL A 77 -4.19 -12.02 -16.10
C VAL A 77 -5.05 -10.85 -16.56
N VAL A 78 -6.30 -10.80 -16.12
CA VAL A 78 -7.18 -9.65 -16.33
C VAL A 78 -6.96 -8.64 -15.19
N CYS A 79 -6.10 -7.64 -15.37
CA CYS A 79 -5.85 -6.57 -14.41
C CYS A 79 -6.49 -5.26 -14.89
N SER A 80 -7.31 -4.64 -14.05
CA SER A 80 -7.88 -3.31 -14.32
C SER A 80 -7.03 -2.19 -13.71
N ASP A 81 -7.21 -0.95 -14.16
CA ASP A 81 -6.64 0.24 -13.54
C ASP A 81 -7.05 0.36 -12.05
N SER A 82 -8.32 0.10 -11.75
CA SER A 82 -8.84 0.05 -10.37
C SER A 82 -8.13 -0.98 -9.49
N ASN A 83 -7.77 -2.15 -10.04
CA ASN A 83 -7.05 -3.17 -9.28
C ASN A 83 -5.65 -2.68 -8.88
N VAL A 84 -4.94 -2.02 -9.81
CA VAL A 84 -3.62 -1.42 -9.57
C VAL A 84 -3.73 -0.32 -8.50
N GLU A 85 -4.70 0.58 -8.63
CA GLU A 85 -4.90 1.68 -7.67
C GLU A 85 -5.24 1.16 -6.26
N ASN A 86 -6.16 0.21 -6.16
CA ASN A 86 -6.56 -0.41 -4.89
C ASN A 86 -5.39 -1.13 -4.21
N HIS A 87 -4.56 -1.82 -5.00
CA HIS A 87 -3.37 -2.48 -4.48
C HIS A 87 -2.34 -1.49 -3.99
N LEU A 88 -2.04 -0.44 -4.77
CA LEU A 88 -1.12 0.62 -4.37
C LEU A 88 -1.56 1.29 -3.07
N ARG A 89 -2.86 1.56 -2.92
CA ARG A 89 -3.43 2.10 -1.68
C ARG A 89 -3.22 1.16 -0.51
N THR A 90 -3.44 -0.14 -0.70
CA THR A 90 -3.22 -1.16 0.33
C THR A 90 -1.75 -1.23 0.75
N LEU A 91 -0.82 -1.25 -0.20
CA LEU A 91 0.63 -1.25 0.08
C LEU A 91 1.05 0.00 0.85
N LYS A 92 0.58 1.19 0.44
CA LYS A 92 0.84 2.47 1.15
C LYS A 92 0.34 2.45 2.59
N THR A 93 -0.88 1.95 2.81
CA THR A 93 -1.46 1.84 4.17
C THR A 93 -0.64 0.91 5.05
N LYS A 94 -0.28 -0.28 4.53
CA LYS A 94 0.57 -1.25 5.23
C LYS A 94 1.93 -0.65 5.59
N TYR A 95 2.60 -0.05 4.62
CA TYR A 95 3.90 0.60 4.83
C TYR A 95 3.83 1.71 5.87
N THR A 96 2.79 2.56 5.82
CA THR A 96 2.61 3.66 6.79
C THR A 96 2.37 3.13 8.20
N ALA A 97 1.57 2.06 8.34
CA ALA A 97 1.36 1.39 9.63
C ALA A 97 2.68 0.84 10.19
N ILE A 98 3.45 0.11 9.37
CA ILE A 98 4.76 -0.45 9.77
C ILE A 98 5.74 0.67 10.13
N LYS A 99 5.82 1.73 9.34
CA LYS A 99 6.69 2.89 9.61
C LYS A 99 6.34 3.56 10.94
N ARG A 100 5.05 3.68 11.25
CA ARG A 100 4.60 4.18 12.55
C ARG A 100 4.98 3.24 13.69
N LEU A 101 4.72 1.95 13.55
CA LEU A 101 5.05 0.96 14.58
C LEU A 101 6.55 0.95 14.89
N LYS A 102 7.40 1.02 13.85
CA LYS A 102 8.86 1.16 13.99
C LYS A 102 9.32 2.44 14.67
N SER A 103 8.49 3.50 14.67
CA SER A 103 8.82 4.77 15.32
C SER A 103 8.43 4.82 16.80
N MET A 104 7.77 3.77 17.32
CA MET A 104 7.38 3.70 18.73
C MET A 104 8.59 3.36 19.60
N SER A 105 8.71 4.03 20.74
CA SER A 105 9.74 3.73 21.74
C SER A 105 9.51 2.34 22.34
N GLY A 106 10.57 1.55 22.52
CA GLY A 106 10.49 0.21 23.10
C GLY A 106 10.15 -0.90 22.11
N VAL A 107 9.93 -0.56 20.83
CA VAL A 107 9.73 -1.53 19.76
C VAL A 107 11.06 -1.89 19.11
N GLY A 108 11.36 -3.18 19.03
CA GLY A 108 12.48 -3.69 18.26
C GLY A 108 12.11 -3.91 16.79
N TRP A 109 13.11 -3.88 15.93
CA TRP A 109 13.00 -4.29 14.53
C TRP A 109 14.00 -5.38 14.26
N ASP A 110 13.50 -6.57 13.94
CA ASP A 110 14.33 -7.67 13.47
C ASP A 110 14.51 -7.52 11.95
N ASN A 111 15.75 -7.30 11.52
CA ASN A 111 16.07 -7.12 10.12
C ASN A 111 16.15 -8.44 9.34
N ASP A 112 16.35 -9.57 10.01
CA ASP A 112 16.45 -10.89 9.38
C ASP A 112 15.06 -11.46 9.12
N THR A 113 14.14 -11.29 10.07
CA THR A 113 12.73 -11.71 9.93
C THR A 113 11.80 -10.58 9.46
N LYS A 114 12.31 -9.36 9.25
CA LYS A 114 11.51 -8.17 8.89
C LYS A 114 10.29 -8.00 9.81
N MET A 115 10.48 -8.28 11.09
CA MET A 115 9.42 -8.37 12.08
C MET A 115 9.53 -7.21 13.08
N ILE A 116 8.37 -6.67 13.43
CA ILE A 116 8.24 -5.73 14.55
C ILE A 116 8.18 -6.57 15.82
N THR A 117 9.19 -6.43 16.68
CA THR A 117 9.26 -7.15 17.96
C THR A 117 8.76 -6.25 19.08
N MET A 118 7.78 -6.77 19.82
CA MET A 118 7.18 -6.10 20.97
C MET A 118 7.01 -7.16 22.06
N ASP A 119 7.28 -6.78 23.32
CA ASP A 119 7.00 -7.65 24.45
C ASP A 119 5.49 -7.94 24.57
N GLU A 120 5.16 -9.07 25.18
CA GLU A 120 3.78 -9.59 25.22
C GLU A 120 2.83 -8.65 25.96
N ASP A 121 3.30 -8.03 27.05
CA ASP A 121 2.50 -7.09 27.85
C ASP A 121 2.18 -5.81 27.05
N THR A 122 3.19 -5.20 26.44
CA THR A 122 3.05 -4.02 25.57
C THR A 122 2.22 -4.35 24.33
N PHE A 123 2.35 -5.55 23.76
CA PHE A 123 1.53 -6.00 22.63
C PHE A 123 0.05 -6.06 22.99
N ASN A 124 -0.28 -6.67 24.13
CA ASN A 124 -1.66 -6.80 24.59
C ASN A 124 -2.29 -5.43 24.90
N GLU A 125 -1.55 -4.53 25.54
CA GLU A 125 -2.02 -3.15 25.77
C GLU A 125 -2.21 -2.39 24.46
N TYR A 126 -1.25 -2.49 23.54
CA TYR A 126 -1.29 -1.80 22.25
C TYR A 126 -2.46 -2.29 21.38
N ILE A 127 -2.69 -3.60 21.31
CA ILE A 127 -3.70 -4.17 20.43
C ILE A 127 -5.13 -3.93 20.90
N ASN A 128 -5.34 -3.76 22.21
CA ASN A 128 -6.61 -3.30 22.76
C ASN A 128 -7.01 -1.91 22.24
N VAL A 129 -6.03 -1.03 22.00
CA VAL A 129 -6.26 0.31 21.45
C VAL A 129 -6.23 0.30 19.91
N HIS A 130 -5.42 -0.57 19.31
CA HIS A 130 -5.15 -0.61 17.87
C HIS A 130 -5.29 -2.01 17.25
N PRO A 131 -6.48 -2.63 17.28
CA PRO A 131 -6.68 -4.01 16.83
C PRO A 131 -6.36 -4.24 15.35
N LYS A 132 -6.34 -3.18 14.53
CA LYS A 132 -6.02 -3.25 13.10
C LYS A 132 -4.55 -3.52 12.80
N ASP A 133 -3.68 -3.35 13.79
CA ASP A 133 -2.23 -3.50 13.61
C ASP A 133 -1.72 -4.91 13.97
N GLU A 134 -2.56 -5.76 14.57
CA GLU A 134 -2.25 -7.15 14.94
C GLU A 134 -1.59 -7.95 13.82
N PRO A 135 -1.99 -7.80 12.54
CA PRO A 135 -1.37 -8.55 11.46
C PRO A 135 0.09 -8.17 11.18
N TYR A 136 0.59 -7.06 11.74
CA TYR A 136 1.92 -6.51 11.43
C TYR A 136 2.91 -6.61 12.60
N ILE A 137 2.46 -6.99 13.80
CA ILE A 137 3.30 -7.09 15.00
C ILE A 137 3.56 -8.57 15.29
N ASN A 138 4.81 -8.92 15.63
CA ASN A 138 5.24 -10.30 15.91
C ASN A 138 4.89 -11.30 14.78
N LYS A 139 4.78 -10.82 13.54
CA LYS A 139 4.53 -11.61 12.33
C LYS A 139 5.53 -11.24 11.23
N LEU A 140 5.95 -12.25 10.47
CA LEU A 140 6.86 -12.12 9.33
C LEU A 140 6.20 -11.25 8.24
N ILE A 141 6.88 -10.18 7.83
CA ILE A 141 6.42 -9.32 6.74
C ILE A 141 7.14 -9.76 5.46
N GLU A 142 6.71 -10.90 4.89
CA GLU A 142 7.35 -11.58 3.74
C GLU A 142 7.51 -10.72 2.48
N MET A 143 6.86 -9.54 2.42
CA MET A 143 6.92 -8.62 1.29
C MET A 143 7.35 -7.20 1.69
N TYR A 144 8.10 -7.02 2.79
CA TYR A 144 8.48 -5.68 3.26
C TYR A 144 9.20 -4.83 2.20
N GLU A 145 10.11 -5.43 1.43
CA GLU A 145 10.81 -4.73 0.33
C GLU A 145 9.86 -4.25 -0.78
N GLU A 146 8.71 -4.92 -0.93
CA GLU A 146 7.65 -4.56 -1.87
C GLU A 146 6.65 -3.58 -1.26
N LEU A 147 6.71 -3.35 0.05
CA LEU A 147 5.91 -2.33 0.70
C LEU A 147 6.59 -0.97 0.60
N VAL A 148 7.90 -0.91 0.37
CA VAL A 148 8.65 0.34 0.15
C VAL A 148 8.25 0.88 -1.21
N PRO A 149 7.39 1.91 -1.30
CA PRO A 149 6.97 2.40 -2.58
C PRO A 149 8.10 3.27 -3.12
N ALA A 150 8.98 2.71 -3.96
CA ALA A 150 10.02 3.45 -4.68
C ALA A 150 9.43 4.66 -5.45
N ALA A 151 8.15 4.57 -5.82
CA ALA A 151 7.37 5.63 -6.45
C ALA A 151 6.96 6.80 -5.53
N VAL A 152 6.94 6.62 -4.21
CA VAL A 152 6.39 7.61 -3.25
C VAL A 152 7.49 8.43 -2.57
N GLU A 153 8.72 7.92 -2.49
CA GLU A 153 9.85 8.60 -1.84
C GLU A 153 10.67 9.53 -2.75
N GLN A 154 10.32 9.66 -4.03
CA GLN A 154 10.92 10.73 -4.85
C GLN A 154 10.35 12.07 -4.41
N HIS A 155 11.11 12.70 -3.51
CA HIS A 155 11.01 14.05 -2.99
C HIS A 155 11.57 15.07 -3.98
#